data_AF-A0A7W5XGN9-F1
#
_entry.id   AF-A0A7W5XGN9-F1
#
_cell.length_a   1.000
_cell.length_b   1.000
_cell.length_c   1.000
_cell.angle_alpha   90.00
_cell.angle_beta   90.00
_cell.angle_gamma   90.00
#
_symmetry.space_group_name_H-M   'P 1'
#
loop_
_entity.id
_entity.type
_entity.pdbx_description
1 polymer ?
#
loop_
_entity_poly.entity_id
_entity_poly.type
_entity_poly.pdbx_seq_one_letter_code
_entity_poly.pdbx_strand_id
1 'polypeptide(L)'
;MRDCGSKKTLFALEQARADVARRRQRWRSWQAGLDPRRLVFIDETWIKTNMAPLRGWGPKGKRLRSFAPHGHWRTLTFLGALRCDRLAAPCVFDGPINGECFRAYVEQQLVPVLKPGDIVVMDNLGSHKSVAIRQMIRNAGARLWYLPPYSPDLNPIEQAFAKIKHWMRLAQKRTINDTWRHIGHLVTTIEPSECSNYFDNAGYASVKT
;
A
#
# COMPACT_ATOMS: atom_id res chain seq x y z
N MET A 1 -27.54 -26.55 -8.47
CA MET A 1 -26.86 -25.34 -9.01
C MET A 1 -25.94 -24.78 -7.94
N ARG A 2 -24.62 -24.80 -8.15
CA ARG A 2 -23.67 -24.12 -7.25
C ARG A 2 -23.75 -22.64 -7.59
N ASP A 3 -24.28 -21.85 -6.67
CA ASP A 3 -24.23 -20.40 -6.74
C ASP A 3 -22.76 -19.97 -6.61
N CYS A 4 -22.13 -19.70 -7.75
CA CYS A 4 -20.77 -19.17 -7.79
C CYS A 4 -20.88 -17.71 -7.37
N GLY A 5 -20.65 -17.42 -6.09
CA GLY A 5 -20.62 -16.06 -5.58
C GLY A 5 -19.50 -15.26 -6.27
N SER A 6 -19.80 -14.64 -7.41
CA SER A 6 -18.90 -13.70 -8.07
C SER A 6 -18.78 -12.49 -7.16
N LYS A 7 -17.62 -12.32 -6.52
CA LYS A 7 -17.34 -11.08 -5.79
C LYS A 7 -17.44 -9.92 -6.78
N LYS A 8 -18.41 -9.03 -6.57
CA LYS A 8 -18.53 -7.79 -7.34
C LYS A 8 -17.32 -6.91 -7.03
N THR A 9 -16.48 -6.65 -8.03
CA THR A 9 -15.43 -5.64 -7.93
C THR A 9 -16.09 -4.26 -8.12
N LEU A 10 -16.13 -3.47 -7.06
CA LEU A 10 -16.66 -2.11 -7.10
C LEU A 10 -15.53 -1.17 -7.50
N PHE A 11 -15.73 -0.44 -8.60
CA PHE A 11 -14.86 0.66 -9.01
C PHE A 11 -15.50 2.00 -8.65
N ALA A 12 -14.67 3.00 -8.34
CA ALA A 12 -15.16 4.36 -8.12
C ALA A 12 -15.80 4.89 -9.42
N LEU A 13 -16.97 5.53 -9.32
CA LEU A 13 -17.69 6.06 -10.50
C LEU A 13 -16.84 7.10 -11.25
N GLU A 14 -15.97 7.80 -10.53
CA GLU A 14 -15.01 8.76 -11.02
C GLU A 14 -14.04 8.14 -12.04
N GLN A 15 -13.80 6.82 -11.99
CA GLN A 15 -12.99 6.13 -12.99
C GLN A 15 -13.61 6.19 -14.40
N ALA A 16 -14.94 6.31 -14.50
CA ALA A 16 -15.65 6.39 -15.78
C ALA A 16 -15.64 7.81 -16.39
N ARG A 17 -15.17 8.83 -15.66
CA ARG A 17 -15.01 10.18 -16.23
C ARG A 17 -13.97 10.13 -17.34
N ALA A 18 -14.28 10.74 -18.49
CA ALA A 18 -13.49 10.60 -19.72
C ALA A 18 -12.01 10.98 -19.54
N ASP A 19 -11.71 11.96 -18.70
CA ASP A 19 -10.35 12.39 -18.38
C ASP A 19 -9.59 11.36 -17.54
N VAL A 20 -10.24 10.76 -16.53
CA VAL A 20 -9.66 9.71 -15.68
C VAL A 20 -9.47 8.42 -16.48
N ALA A 21 -10.48 8.02 -17.27
CA ALA A 21 -10.42 6.85 -18.15
C ALA A 21 -9.26 6.95 -19.14
N ARG A 22 -9.06 8.11 -19.78
CA ARG A 22 -7.95 8.35 -20.70
C ARG A 22 -6.58 8.23 -20.01
N ARG A 23 -6.44 8.81 -18.80
CA ARG A 23 -5.20 8.69 -18.00
C ARG A 23 -4.92 7.24 -17.61
N ARG A 24 -5.95 6.48 -17.22
CA ARG A 24 -5.85 5.05 -16.89
C ARG A 24 -5.46 4.22 -18.10
N GLN A 25 -6.07 4.46 -19.27
CA GLN A 25 -5.71 3.76 -20.51
C GLN A 25 -4.24 4.02 -20.90
N ARG A 26 -3.80 5.28 -20.80
CA ARG A 26 -2.39 5.65 -21.03
C ARG A 26 -1.45 4.93 -20.06
N TRP A 27 -1.79 4.90 -18.78
CA TRP A 27 -1.00 4.17 -17.78
C TRP A 27 -0.89 2.68 -18.13
N ARG A 28 -2.03 2.03 -18.43
CA ARG A 28 -2.06 0.61 -18.83
C ARG A 28 -1.20 0.32 -20.06
N SER A 29 -1.14 1.25 -21.03
CA SER A 29 -0.27 1.08 -22.19
C SER A 29 1.23 1.09 -21.83
N TRP A 30 1.62 1.79 -20.77
CA TRP A 30 2.98 1.81 -20.27
C TRP A 30 3.30 0.63 -19.36
N GLN A 31 2.32 0.12 -18.59
CA GLN A 31 2.54 -0.97 -17.62
C GLN A 31 3.30 -2.16 -18.21
N ALA A 32 2.96 -2.54 -19.45
CA ALA A 32 3.57 -3.71 -20.12
C ALA A 32 5.06 -3.54 -20.47
N GLY A 33 5.58 -2.31 -20.46
CA GLY A 33 6.98 -2.00 -20.78
C GLY A 33 7.81 -1.56 -19.57
N LEU A 34 7.24 -1.59 -18.37
CA LEU A 34 7.97 -1.22 -17.15
C LEU A 34 8.68 -2.45 -16.57
N ASP A 35 9.97 -2.33 -16.32
CA ASP A 35 10.73 -3.34 -15.57
C ASP A 35 10.26 -3.34 -14.10
N PRO A 36 9.62 -4.40 -13.60
CA PRO A 36 9.07 -4.44 -12.24
C PRO A 36 10.14 -4.27 -11.16
N ARG A 37 11.40 -4.62 -11.46
CA ARG A 37 12.52 -4.50 -10.53
C ARG A 37 12.91 -3.05 -10.24
N ARG A 38 12.57 -2.13 -11.15
CA ARG A 38 12.81 -0.69 -11.02
C ARG A 38 11.65 0.06 -10.39
N LEU A 39 10.49 -0.57 -10.25
CA LEU A 39 9.30 0.07 -9.71
C LEU A 39 9.31 0.05 -8.18
N VAL A 40 9.00 1.20 -7.59
CA VAL A 40 8.91 1.40 -6.14
C VAL A 40 7.58 2.09 -5.84
N PHE A 41 6.59 1.32 -5.39
CA PHE A 41 5.29 1.89 -5.02
C PHE A 41 5.32 2.36 -3.58
N ILE A 42 5.01 3.63 -3.33
CA ILE A 42 4.91 4.18 -1.99
C ILE A 42 3.49 4.60 -1.70
N ASP A 43 3.05 4.36 -0.48
CA ASP A 43 1.72 4.72 -0.02
C ASP A 43 1.67 4.71 1.51
N GLU A 44 0.55 5.20 2.05
CA GLU A 44 0.26 5.26 3.47
C GLU A 44 -1.05 4.57 3.82
N THR A 45 -1.07 3.90 4.97
CA THR A 45 -2.29 3.29 5.51
C THR A 45 -2.41 3.54 7.00
N TRP A 46 -3.64 3.74 7.44
CA TRP A 46 -3.96 3.89 8.84
C TRP A 46 -4.02 2.53 9.55
N ILE A 47 -3.39 2.44 10.72
CA ILE A 47 -3.45 1.31 11.62
C ILE A 47 -4.01 1.75 12.97
N LYS A 48 -5.17 1.21 13.38
CA LYS A 48 -5.85 1.56 14.62
C LYS A 48 -5.60 0.51 15.71
N THR A 49 -5.47 0.94 16.97
CA THR A 49 -5.30 0.03 18.13
C THR A 49 -6.56 -0.77 18.48
N ASN A 50 -7.73 -0.38 17.96
CA ASN A 50 -8.99 -1.10 18.13
C ASN A 50 -9.29 -2.11 17.02
N MET A 51 -8.35 -2.40 16.12
CA MET A 51 -8.55 -3.40 15.08
C MET A 51 -8.94 -4.76 15.67
N ALA A 52 -9.97 -5.37 15.10
CA ALA A 52 -10.45 -6.70 15.44
C ALA A 52 -10.77 -7.47 14.15
N PRO A 53 -10.78 -8.81 14.16
CA PRO A 53 -11.11 -9.61 12.99
C PRO A 53 -12.50 -9.25 12.45
N LEU A 54 -12.60 -8.94 11.16
CA LEU A 54 -13.88 -8.59 10.52
C LEU A 54 -14.78 -9.82 10.31
N ARG A 55 -14.17 -11.00 10.23
CA ARG A 55 -14.82 -12.29 9.97
C ARG A 55 -14.06 -13.36 10.74
N GLY A 56 -14.73 -14.46 11.06
CA GLY A 56 -14.13 -15.63 11.66
C GLY A 56 -14.96 -16.88 11.38
N TRP A 57 -14.40 -18.04 11.69
CA TRP A 57 -15.05 -19.33 11.50
C TRP A 57 -15.73 -19.78 12.79
N GLY A 58 -16.93 -20.34 12.67
CA GLY A 58 -17.71 -20.83 13.80
C GLY A 58 -18.69 -21.93 13.39
N PRO A 59 -19.29 -22.65 14.35
CA PRO A 59 -20.25 -23.71 14.06
C PRO A 59 -21.39 -23.21 13.18
N LYS A 60 -21.76 -23.99 12.16
CA LYS A 60 -22.87 -23.65 11.25
C LYS A 60 -24.15 -23.40 12.07
N GLY A 61 -24.81 -22.27 11.82
CA GLY A 61 -26.04 -21.87 12.51
C GLY A 61 -25.84 -21.12 13.84
N LYS A 62 -24.61 -20.95 14.33
CA LYS A 62 -24.33 -20.15 15.53
C LYS A 62 -23.67 -18.82 15.15
N ARG A 63 -24.10 -17.72 15.80
CA ARG A 63 -23.42 -16.43 15.67
C ARG A 63 -22.05 -16.51 16.35
N LEU A 64 -21.00 -16.10 15.63
CA LEU A 64 -19.67 -15.92 16.21
C LEU A 64 -19.68 -14.69 17.13
N ARG A 65 -19.33 -14.87 18.40
CA ARG A 65 -19.15 -13.78 19.35
C ARG A 65 -17.69 -13.32 19.32
N SER A 66 -17.47 -12.02 19.16
CA SER A 66 -16.15 -11.39 19.20
C SER A 66 -16.21 -10.11 20.01
N PHE A 67 -15.13 -9.78 20.70
CA PHE A 67 -15.01 -8.57 21.51
C PHE A 67 -14.04 -7.60 20.83
N ALA A 68 -14.43 -6.34 20.75
CA ALA A 68 -13.56 -5.26 20.30
C ALA A 68 -13.58 -4.15 21.37
N PRO A 69 -12.47 -3.41 21.58
CA PRO A 69 -12.44 -2.32 22.55
C PRO A 69 -13.50 -1.27 22.22
N HIS A 70 -14.29 -0.89 23.22
CA HIS A 70 -15.19 0.26 23.17
C HIS A 70 -14.53 1.36 24.02
N GLY A 71 -14.08 2.46 23.40
CA GLY A 71 -13.32 3.52 24.08
C GLY A 71 -12.37 4.30 23.15
N HIS A 72 -11.47 5.12 23.69
CA HIS A 72 -10.49 5.87 22.91
C HIS A 72 -9.48 4.96 22.20
N TRP A 73 -9.38 5.04 20.87
CA TRP A 73 -8.36 4.35 20.07
C TRP A 73 -7.36 5.35 19.53
N ARG A 74 -6.10 4.90 19.37
CA ARG A 74 -5.08 5.66 18.64
C ARG A 74 -5.01 5.19 17.21
N THR A 75 -4.73 6.13 16.32
CA THR A 75 -4.56 5.86 14.90
C THR A 75 -3.11 6.15 14.54
N LEU A 76 -2.40 5.12 14.13
CA LEU A 76 -1.04 5.21 13.62
C LEU A 76 -1.08 5.33 12.10
N THR A 77 -0.12 6.04 11.52
CA THR A 77 0.08 6.08 10.07
C THR A 77 1.28 5.19 9.74
N PHE A 78 1.06 4.17 8.91
CA PHE A 78 2.11 3.32 8.39
C PHE A 78 2.42 3.69 6.95
N LEU A 79 3.69 3.97 6.67
CA LEU A 79 4.23 4.17 5.33
C LEU A 79 5.14 3.00 4.98
N GLY A 80 5.17 2.68 3.69
CA GLY A 80 6.09 1.71 3.16
C GLY A 80 6.34 1.91 1.68
N ALA A 81 7.37 1.23 1.17
CA ALA A 81 7.74 1.21 -0.22
C ALA A 81 7.76 -0.25 -0.73
N LEU A 82 6.78 -0.64 -1.53
CA LEU A 82 6.72 -1.97 -2.11
C LEU A 82 7.59 -2.06 -3.37
N ARG A 83 8.50 -3.01 -3.37
CA ARG A 83 9.24 -3.50 -4.55
C ARG A 83 8.75 -4.89 -4.92
N CYS A 84 9.14 -5.38 -6.11
CA CYS A 84 8.77 -6.72 -6.56
C CYS A 84 9.37 -7.84 -5.67
N ASP A 85 10.39 -7.55 -4.87
CA ASP A 85 11.13 -8.52 -4.06
C ASP A 85 10.99 -8.31 -2.54
N ARG A 86 10.49 -7.16 -2.08
CA ARG A 86 10.33 -6.87 -0.64
C ARG A 86 9.44 -5.66 -0.38
N LEU A 87 8.98 -5.54 0.87
CA LEU A 87 8.51 -4.27 1.42
C LEU A 87 9.70 -3.53 2.08
N ALA A 88 10.09 -2.40 1.49
CA ALA A 88 11.20 -1.56 1.91
C ALA A 88 10.70 -0.31 2.65
N ALA A 89 11.64 0.38 3.33
CA ALA A 89 11.40 1.64 4.04
C ALA A 89 10.13 1.64 4.92
N PRO A 90 9.84 0.62 5.75
CA PRO A 90 8.68 0.67 6.63
C PRO A 90 8.86 1.78 7.69
N CYS A 91 7.85 2.63 7.86
CA CYS A 91 7.89 3.70 8.86
C CYS A 91 6.51 3.86 9.51
N VAL A 92 6.46 4.05 10.83
CA VAL A 92 5.21 4.24 11.57
C VAL A 92 5.26 5.58 12.31
N PHE A 93 4.20 6.38 12.16
CA PHE A 93 3.98 7.62 12.89
C PHE A 93 2.81 7.46 13.87
N ASP A 94 2.91 8.10 15.04
CA ASP A 94 1.78 8.23 15.98
C ASP A 94 0.89 9.40 15.55
N GLY A 95 -0.24 9.10 14.92
CA GLY A 95 -1.19 10.11 14.45
C GLY A 95 -1.11 10.44 12.95
N PRO A 96 -1.88 11.45 12.51
CA PRO A 96 -1.86 11.94 11.13
C PRO A 96 -0.50 12.53 10.79
N ILE A 97 -0.01 12.24 9.58
CA ILE A 97 1.21 12.86 9.07
C ILE A 97 0.86 14.18 8.35
N ASN A 98 1.75 15.15 8.42
CA ASN A 98 1.71 16.35 7.60
C ASN A 98 2.75 16.24 6.47
N GLY A 99 2.83 17.27 5.61
CA GLY A 99 3.79 17.28 4.50
C GLY A 99 5.26 17.25 4.95
N GLU A 100 5.57 17.73 6.16
CA GLU A 100 6.93 17.70 6.71
C GLU A 100 7.35 16.29 7.15
N CYS A 101 6.46 15.57 7.86
CA CYS A 101 6.67 14.17 8.22
C CYS A 101 6.85 13.30 6.96
N PHE A 102 6.03 13.52 5.93
CA PHE A 102 6.17 12.80 4.66
C PHE A 102 7.48 13.13 3.94
N ARG A 103 7.91 14.40 3.96
CA ARG A 103 9.22 14.81 3.43
C ARG A 103 10.37 14.12 4.17
N ALA A 104 10.32 14.09 5.50
CA ALA A 104 11.32 13.42 6.33
C ALA A 104 11.36 11.91 6.05
N TYR A 105 10.20 11.27 5.87
CA TYR A 105 10.13 9.89 5.42
C TYR A 105 10.83 9.67 4.08
N VAL A 106 10.56 10.52 3.08
CA VAL A 106 11.21 10.42 1.77
C VAL A 106 12.72 10.56 1.90
N GLU A 107 13.18 11.58 2.63
CA GLU A 107 14.60 11.88 2.79
C GLU A 107 15.36 10.80 3.56
N GLN A 108 14.81 10.36 4.69
CA GLN A 108 15.53 9.54 5.66
C GLN A 108 15.30 8.04 5.50
N GLN A 109 14.17 7.64 4.90
CA GLN A 109 13.79 6.22 4.77
C GLN A 109 13.75 5.78 3.31
N LEU A 110 13.12 6.55 2.42
CA LEU A 110 12.95 6.15 1.03
C LEU A 110 14.24 6.33 0.22
N VAL A 111 14.82 7.53 0.19
CA VAL A 111 16.00 7.85 -0.63
C VAL A 111 17.17 6.88 -0.38
N PRO A 112 17.51 6.49 0.87
CA PRO A 112 18.59 5.54 1.12
C PRO A 112 18.38 4.14 0.51
N VAL A 113 17.15 3.75 0.18
CA VAL A 113 16.84 2.44 -0.42
C VAL A 113 16.58 2.51 -1.93
N LEU A 114 16.71 3.70 -2.54
CA LEU A 114 16.61 3.90 -3.98
C LEU A 114 17.95 3.59 -4.67
N LYS A 115 17.85 3.22 -5.94
CA LYS A 115 18.94 2.99 -6.87
C LYS A 115 18.73 3.86 -8.10
N PRO A 116 19.83 4.31 -8.76
CA PRO A 116 19.72 5.00 -10.04
C PRO A 116 18.89 4.20 -11.06
N GLY A 117 17.94 4.87 -11.71
CA GLY A 117 17.03 4.26 -12.67
C GLY A 117 15.72 3.72 -12.08
N ASP A 118 15.55 3.73 -10.75
CA ASP A 118 14.26 3.42 -10.13
C ASP A 118 13.17 4.42 -10.53
N ILE A 119 11.94 3.96 -10.49
CA ILE A 119 10.72 4.73 -10.72
C ILE A 119 9.87 4.62 -9.45
N VAL A 120 9.88 5.69 -8.67
CA VAL A 120 8.99 5.85 -7.53
C VAL A 120 7.60 6.20 -8.04
N VAL A 121 6.61 5.40 -7.66
CA VAL A 121 5.21 5.56 -8.01
C VAL A 121 4.41 5.84 -6.75
N MET A 122 3.63 6.92 -6.76
CA MET A 122 2.74 7.30 -5.65
C MET A 122 1.38 7.77 -6.17
N ASP A 123 0.39 7.85 -5.29
CA ASP A 123 -0.91 8.40 -5.64
C ASP A 123 -0.82 9.90 -6.01
N ASN A 124 -1.89 10.44 -6.60
CA ASN A 124 -1.91 11.81 -7.13
C ASN A 124 -2.51 12.81 -6.12
N LEU A 125 -2.37 12.58 -4.81
CA LEU A 125 -2.88 13.48 -3.78
C LEU A 125 -2.03 14.75 -3.68
N GLY A 126 -2.66 15.87 -3.31
CA GLY A 126 -1.98 17.17 -3.22
C GLY A 126 -0.84 17.19 -2.19
N SER A 127 -1.00 16.45 -1.09
CA SER A 127 0.00 16.28 -0.02
C SER A 127 1.33 15.72 -0.50
N HIS A 128 1.34 14.91 -1.56
CA HIS A 128 2.57 14.30 -2.08
C HIS A 128 3.28 15.15 -3.14
N LYS A 129 2.67 16.24 -3.60
CA LYS A 129 3.19 17.07 -4.71
C LYS A 129 4.15 18.16 -4.26
N SER A 130 5.13 17.81 -3.42
CA SER A 130 6.19 18.75 -3.05
C SER A 130 7.30 18.78 -4.11
N VAL A 131 7.71 19.98 -4.51
CA VAL A 131 8.89 20.20 -5.37
C VAL A 131 10.14 19.60 -4.72
N ALA A 132 10.26 19.69 -3.40
CA ALA A 132 11.38 19.13 -2.65
C ALA A 132 11.46 17.60 -2.79
N ILE A 133 10.32 16.89 -2.70
CA ILE A 133 10.26 15.43 -2.85
C ILE A 133 10.72 15.01 -4.24
N ARG A 134 10.27 15.69 -5.28
CA ARG A 134 10.72 15.44 -6.65
C ARG A 134 12.22 15.63 -6.79
N GLN A 135 12.77 16.69 -6.18
CA GLN A 135 14.20 16.97 -6.27
C GLN A 135 15.03 15.91 -5.54
N MET A 136 14.61 15.49 -4.33
CA MET A 136 15.31 14.44 -3.57
C MET A 136 15.36 13.11 -4.33
N ILE A 137 14.23 12.68 -4.90
CA ILE A 137 14.16 11.44 -5.71
C ILE A 137 15.04 11.57 -6.96
N ARG A 138 15.03 12.74 -7.62
CA ARG A 138 15.88 12.99 -8.79
C ARG A 138 17.36 12.99 -8.46
N ASN A 139 17.75 13.57 -7.32
CA ASN A 139 19.14 13.59 -6.85
C ASN A 139 19.65 12.17 -6.54
N ALA A 140 18.77 11.27 -6.12
CA ALA A 140 19.08 9.85 -5.97
C ALA A 140 19.19 9.07 -7.31
N GLY A 141 19.03 9.76 -8.46
CA GLY A 141 19.04 9.14 -9.79
C GLY A 141 17.75 8.41 -10.16
N ALA A 142 16.67 8.59 -9.39
CA ALA A 142 15.38 7.97 -9.62
C ALA A 142 14.36 8.95 -10.25
N ARG A 143 13.24 8.43 -10.73
CA ARG A 143 12.16 9.19 -11.35
C ARG A 143 10.90 9.12 -10.49
N LEU A 144 10.15 10.20 -10.41
CA LEU A 144 8.87 10.25 -9.69
C LEU A 144 7.69 10.25 -10.66
N TRP A 145 6.83 9.25 -10.55
CA TRP A 145 5.61 9.07 -11.33
C TRP A 145 4.37 9.09 -10.43
N TYR A 146 3.27 9.60 -10.95
CA TYR A 146 1.99 9.66 -10.25
C TYR A 146 0.98 8.73 -10.90
N LEU A 147 0.27 7.95 -10.09
CA LEU A 147 -0.83 7.13 -10.56
C LEU A 147 -1.97 7.99 -11.09
N PRO A 148 -2.77 7.49 -12.04
CA PRO A 148 -4.02 8.12 -12.40
C PRO A 148 -4.93 8.24 -11.15
N PRO A 149 -5.72 9.32 -11.00
CA PRO A 149 -6.65 9.46 -9.89
C PRO A 149 -7.59 8.26 -9.76
N TYR A 150 -8.03 7.96 -8.53
CA TYR A 150 -8.97 6.89 -8.22
C TYR A 150 -8.56 5.51 -8.76
N SER A 151 -7.27 5.19 -8.74
CA SER A 151 -6.72 3.96 -9.35
C SER A 151 -6.01 3.02 -8.35
N PRO A 152 -6.64 2.64 -7.23
CA PRO A 152 -6.02 1.73 -6.26
C PRO A 152 -5.75 0.34 -6.84
N ASP A 153 -6.48 -0.07 -7.89
CA ASP A 153 -6.26 -1.32 -8.61
C ASP A 153 -4.92 -1.36 -9.36
N LEU A 154 -4.33 -0.20 -9.65
CA LEU A 154 -3.02 -0.07 -10.29
C LEU A 154 -1.88 0.06 -9.27
N ASN A 155 -2.19 0.02 -7.97
CA ASN A 155 -1.24 0.18 -6.87
C ASN A 155 -1.05 -1.15 -6.11
N PRO A 156 0.01 -1.92 -6.37
CA PRO A 156 0.21 -3.23 -5.75
C PRO A 156 0.41 -3.17 -4.22
N ILE A 157 0.89 -2.04 -3.68
CA ILE A 157 1.08 -1.87 -2.23
C ILE A 157 -0.23 -1.96 -1.45
N GLU A 158 -1.36 -1.65 -2.07
CA GLU A 158 -2.68 -1.78 -1.44
C GLU A 158 -2.98 -3.24 -1.05
N GLN A 159 -2.50 -4.21 -1.84
CA GLN A 159 -2.64 -5.63 -1.52
C GLN A 159 -1.78 -6.01 -0.31
N ALA A 160 -0.52 -5.54 -0.28
CA ALA A 160 0.37 -5.75 0.87
C ALA A 160 -0.21 -5.12 2.15
N PHE A 161 -0.72 -3.89 2.06
CA PHE A 161 -1.37 -3.21 3.18
C PHE A 161 -2.67 -3.89 3.62
N ALA A 162 -3.47 -4.42 2.69
CA ALA A 162 -4.64 -5.21 3.04
C ALA A 162 -4.27 -6.44 3.88
N LYS A 163 -3.18 -7.13 3.52
CA LYS A 163 -2.66 -8.28 4.26
C LYS A 163 -2.10 -7.89 5.63
N ILE A 164 -1.28 -6.85 5.71
CA ILE A 164 -0.77 -6.32 6.99
C ILE A 164 -1.94 -5.97 7.91
N LYS A 165 -2.95 -5.23 7.41
CA LYS A 165 -4.16 -4.90 8.17
C LYS A 165 -4.94 -6.14 8.60
N HIS A 166 -4.94 -7.21 7.81
CA HIS A 166 -5.57 -8.48 8.20
C HIS A 166 -4.84 -9.13 9.38
N TRP A 167 -3.51 -9.25 9.31
CA TRP A 167 -2.71 -9.81 10.40
C TRP A 167 -2.74 -8.95 11.66
N MET A 168 -2.72 -7.62 11.53
CA MET A 168 -2.92 -6.70 12.64
C MET A 168 -4.27 -6.92 13.35
N ARG A 169 -5.35 -7.14 12.58
CA ARG A 169 -6.68 -7.46 13.13
C ARG A 169 -6.70 -8.78 13.88
N LEU A 170 -5.97 -9.79 13.41
CA LEU A 170 -5.85 -11.07 14.11
C LEU A 170 -5.07 -10.94 15.42
N ALA A 171 -3.97 -10.18 15.39
CA ALA A 171 -3.09 -10.00 16.55
C ALA A 171 -3.70 -9.17 17.67
N GLN A 172 -4.65 -8.27 17.37
CA GLN A 172 -5.42 -7.50 18.34
C GLN A 172 -4.55 -6.73 19.35
N LYS A 173 -3.39 -6.22 18.93
CA LYS A 173 -2.50 -5.43 19.78
C LYS A 173 -3.18 -4.11 20.18
N ARG A 174 -3.14 -3.79 21.48
CA ARG A 174 -3.92 -2.66 22.05
C ARG A 174 -3.06 -1.46 22.47
N THR A 175 -1.74 -1.63 22.54
CA THR A 175 -0.79 -0.55 22.83
C THR A 175 -0.06 -0.13 21.56
N ILE A 176 0.45 1.10 21.54
CA ILE A 176 1.28 1.60 20.42
C ILE A 176 2.55 0.75 20.29
N ASN A 177 3.26 0.54 21.39
CA ASN A 177 4.53 -0.19 21.40
C ASN A 177 4.39 -1.62 20.87
N ASP A 178 3.34 -2.34 21.27
CA ASP A 178 3.11 -3.70 20.76
C ASP A 178 2.69 -3.70 19.30
N THR A 179 1.94 -2.68 18.88
CA THR A 179 1.57 -2.49 17.48
C THR A 179 2.81 -2.26 16.62
N TRP A 180 3.71 -1.37 17.05
CA TRP A 180 4.97 -1.08 16.36
C TRP A 180 5.87 -2.30 16.25
N ARG A 181 6.12 -3.00 17.36
CA ARG A 181 6.93 -4.24 17.36
C ARG A 181 6.32 -5.30 16.46
N HIS A 182 5.00 -5.45 16.49
CA HIS A 182 4.32 -6.43 15.66
C HIS A 182 4.39 -6.07 14.18
N ILE A 183 4.17 -4.81 13.80
CA ILE A 183 4.36 -4.35 12.41
C ILE A 183 5.78 -4.64 11.95
N GLY A 184 6.80 -4.31 12.75
CA GLY A 184 8.19 -4.60 12.42
C GLY A 184 8.43 -6.08 12.12
N HIS A 185 7.88 -6.98 12.94
CA HIS A 185 7.95 -8.41 12.69
C HIS A 185 7.17 -8.83 11.43
N LEU A 186 5.95 -8.33 11.22
CA LEU A 186 5.13 -8.66 10.05
C LEU A 186 5.79 -8.24 8.74
N VAL A 187 6.51 -7.11 8.71
CA VAL A 187 7.24 -6.69 7.50
C VAL A 187 8.32 -7.72 7.13
N THR A 188 8.97 -8.35 8.12
CA THR A 188 10.00 -9.38 7.88
C THR A 188 9.44 -10.72 7.39
N THR A 189 8.12 -10.95 7.49
CA THR A 189 7.49 -12.20 7.04
C THR A 189 6.91 -12.10 5.62
N ILE A 190 6.97 -10.93 4.98
CA ILE A 190 6.53 -10.76 3.59
C ILE A 190 7.63 -11.31 2.67
N GLU A 191 7.31 -12.38 1.96
CA GLU A 191 8.27 -13.06 1.08
C GLU A 191 8.42 -12.35 -0.28
N PRO A 192 9.58 -12.47 -0.95
CA PRO A 192 9.77 -11.92 -2.29
C PRO A 192 8.79 -12.44 -3.34
N SER A 193 8.42 -13.73 -3.25
CA SER A 193 7.43 -14.37 -4.12
C SER A 193 6.06 -13.69 -4.00
N GLU A 194 5.68 -13.33 -2.79
CA GLU A 194 4.45 -12.64 -2.47
C GLU A 194 4.44 -11.21 -3.04
N CYS A 195 5.56 -10.49 -2.90
CA CYS A 195 5.73 -9.18 -3.51
C CYS A 195 5.57 -9.23 -5.03
N SER A 196 6.17 -10.23 -5.69
CA SER A 196 6.04 -10.43 -7.14
C SER A 196 4.58 -10.69 -7.54
N ASN A 197 3.87 -11.54 -6.79
CA ASN A 197 2.44 -11.80 -7.03
C ASN A 197 1.58 -10.52 -6.93
N TYR A 198 1.89 -9.59 -6.02
CA TYR A 198 1.17 -8.31 -5.94
C TYR A 198 1.36 -7.46 -7.19
N PHE A 199 2.57 -7.42 -7.73
CA PHE A 199 2.87 -6.74 -8.98
C PHE A 199 2.13 -7.37 -10.15
N ASP A 200 2.12 -8.70 -10.22
CA ASP A 200 1.43 -9.44 -11.27
C ASP A 200 -0.06 -9.16 -11.27
N ASN A 201 -0.68 -9.22 -10.08
CA ASN A 201 -2.10 -8.91 -9.89
C ASN A 201 -2.47 -7.46 -10.28
N ALA A 202 -1.53 -6.52 -10.15
CA ALA A 202 -1.72 -5.12 -10.55
C ALA A 202 -1.36 -4.83 -12.02
N GLY A 203 -0.96 -5.86 -12.77
CA GLY A 203 -0.67 -5.79 -14.22
C GLY A 203 0.76 -5.41 -14.57
N TYR A 204 1.71 -5.57 -13.64
CA TYR A 204 3.14 -5.29 -13.86
C TYR A 204 3.97 -6.53 -14.20
N ALA A 205 3.38 -7.71 -14.40
CA ALA A 205 4.10 -8.97 -14.66
C ALA A 205 5.00 -8.99 -15.92
N SER A 206 4.88 -7.99 -16.80
CA SER A 206 5.41 -8.05 -18.16
C SER A 206 6.87 -7.61 -18.21
N VAL A 207 7.80 -8.55 -17.96
CA VAL A 207 9.11 -8.48 -18.60
C VAL A 207 8.93 -9.00 -20.02
N LYS A 208 8.67 -8.11 -20.98
CA LYS A 208 9.00 -8.44 -22.38
C LYS A 208 10.52 -8.54 -22.42
N THR A 209 11.01 -9.76 -22.34
CA THR A 209 12.42 -10.09 -22.59
C THR A 209 12.68 -9.87 -24.07
#